data_AF-A0A0F9KZN8-F1
#
_entry.id   AF-A0A0F9KZN8-F1
#
_cell.length_a   1.000
_cell.length_b   1.000
_cell.length_c   1.000
_cell.angle_alpha   90.00
_cell.angle_beta   90.00
_cell.angle_gamma   90.00
#
_symmetry.space_group_name_H-M   'P 1'
#
loop_
_entity.id
_entity.type
_entity.pdbx_description
1 polymer ?
#
loop_
_entity_poly.entity_id
_entity_poly.type
_entity_poly.pdbx_seq_one_letter_code
_entity_poly.pdbx_strand_id
1 'polypeptide(L)'
;MFEKVRKLYEGGMTQVEVARELQTSQKVIWGIFRRNNYKCRLTRKRNQIKENNASWRGEQAGVAAMHYRLKTERGIANHCEVCGGGQYFEWANMSGKYSNIDDYKMMCKSCHAKYDNKIANIKGGDAQ
;
A
#
# COMPACT_ATOMS: atom_id res chain seq x y z
N MET A 1 -32.90 -1.76 27.50
CA MET A 1 -31.44 -1.99 27.39
C MET A 1 -30.78 -1.14 26.31
N PHE A 2 -31.32 -1.11 25.08
CA PHE A 2 -30.78 -0.29 23.97
C PHE A 2 -30.58 1.18 24.35
N GLU A 3 -31.56 1.82 24.97
CA GLU A 3 -31.49 3.24 25.33
C GLU A 3 -30.35 3.55 26.32
N LYS A 4 -30.10 2.65 27.28
CA LYS A 4 -28.97 2.77 28.22
C LYS A 4 -27.62 2.68 27.48
N VAL A 5 -27.50 1.73 26.54
CA VAL A 5 -26.30 1.54 25.70
C VAL A 5 -26.07 2.76 24.81
N ARG A 6 -27.14 3.30 24.20
CA ARG A 6 -27.11 4.49 23.34
C ARG A 6 -26.63 5.71 24.11
N LYS A 7 -27.20 5.98 25.29
CA LYS A 7 -26.81 7.11 26.14
C LYS A 7 -25.33 7.07 26.53
N LEU A 8 -24.81 5.91 26.93
CA LEU A 8 -23.39 5.76 27.28
C LEU A 8 -22.48 5.96 26.06
N TYR A 9 -22.87 5.41 24.90
CA TYR A 9 -22.10 5.52 23.67
C TYR A 9 -22.05 6.94 23.10
N GLU A 10 -23.17 7.66 23.14
CA GLU A 10 -23.28 9.07 22.74
C GLU A 10 -22.55 10.00 23.74
N GLY A 11 -22.45 9.59 25.01
CA GLY A 11 -21.61 10.24 26.02
C GLY A 11 -20.10 10.12 25.79
N GLY A 12 -19.67 9.54 24.67
CA GLY A 12 -18.27 9.47 24.26
C GLY A 12 -17.64 8.08 24.38
N MET A 13 -18.20 7.20 25.22
CA MET A 13 -17.66 5.85 25.46
C MET A 13 -17.65 4.98 24.21
N THR A 14 -16.57 4.24 24.01
CA THR A 14 -16.48 3.19 22.98
C THR A 14 -17.37 2.00 23.32
N GLN A 15 -17.71 1.16 22.34
CA GLN A 15 -18.52 -0.04 22.58
C GLN A 15 -17.88 -1.00 23.59
N VAL A 16 -16.55 -1.00 23.69
CA VAL A 16 -15.79 -1.82 24.64
C VAL A 16 -15.96 -1.28 26.05
N GLU A 17 -15.87 0.04 26.25
CA GLU A 17 -16.09 0.67 27.55
C GLU A 17 -17.53 0.51 28.01
N VAL A 18 -18.51 0.73 27.13
CA VAL A 18 -19.92 0.47 27.42
C VAL A 18 -20.14 -1.00 27.79
N ALA A 19 -19.45 -1.93 27.13
CA ALA A 19 -19.55 -3.35 27.48
C ALA A 19 -18.99 -3.64 28.87
N ARG A 20 -17.83 -3.07 29.24
CA ARG A 20 -17.25 -3.21 30.59
C ARG A 20 -18.16 -2.62 31.66
N GLU A 21 -18.71 -1.43 31.41
CA GLU A 21 -19.65 -0.74 32.31
C GLU A 21 -20.91 -1.56 32.57
N LEU A 22 -21.42 -2.24 31.54
CA LEU A 22 -22.60 -3.08 31.63
C LEU A 22 -22.30 -4.55 31.94
N GLN A 23 -21.05 -4.86 32.33
CA GLN A 23 -20.58 -6.22 32.64
C GLN A 23 -20.95 -7.24 31.55
N THR A 24 -20.81 -6.84 30.29
CA THR A 24 -21.14 -7.64 29.11
C THR A 24 -19.99 -7.63 28.10
N SER A 25 -20.19 -8.27 26.95
CA SER A 25 -19.20 -8.28 25.88
C SER A 25 -19.48 -7.22 24.81
N GLN A 26 -18.43 -6.73 24.15
CA GLN A 26 -18.57 -5.80 23.03
C GLN A 26 -19.44 -6.38 21.90
N LYS A 27 -19.44 -7.71 21.71
CA LYS A 27 -20.29 -8.41 20.75
C LYS A 27 -21.79 -8.27 21.06
N VAL A 28 -22.16 -8.26 22.34
CA VAL A 28 -23.55 -8.02 22.77
C VAL A 28 -23.96 -6.58 22.45
N ILE A 29 -23.11 -5.60 22.78
CA ILE A 29 -23.33 -4.19 22.46
C ILE A 29 -23.46 -3.96 20.94
N TRP A 30 -22.55 -4.53 20.15
CA TRP A 30 -22.61 -4.50 18.71
C TRP A 30 -23.90 -5.12 18.16
N GLY A 31 -24.30 -6.28 18.70
CA GLY A 31 -25.54 -6.96 18.32
C GLY A 31 -26.80 -6.16 18.68
N ILE A 32 -26.77 -5.40 19.78
CA ILE A 32 -27.82 -4.46 20.17
C ILE A 32 -27.93 -3.34 19.13
N PHE A 33 -26.82 -2.67 18.77
CA PHE A 33 -26.84 -1.61 17.76
C PHE A 33 -27.32 -2.13 16.40
N ARG A 34 -26.83 -3.29 15.96
CA ARG A 34 -27.23 -3.91 14.70
C ARG A 34 -28.73 -4.21 14.63
N ARG A 35 -29.32 -4.80 15.69
CA ARG A 35 -30.75 -5.12 15.74
C ARG A 35 -31.66 -3.89 15.75
N ASN A 36 -31.17 -2.77 16.25
CA ASN A 36 -31.89 -1.50 16.30
C ASN A 36 -31.54 -0.58 15.11
N ASN A 37 -30.84 -1.10 14.09
CA ASN A 37 -30.38 -0.34 12.92
C ASN A 37 -29.65 0.98 13.27
N TYR A 38 -28.91 0.98 14.37
CA TYR A 38 -28.24 2.18 14.86
C TYR A 38 -26.87 2.37 14.20
N LYS A 39 -26.65 3.53 13.58
CA LYS A 39 -25.39 3.87 12.93
C LYS A 39 -24.31 4.18 13.95
N CYS A 40 -23.36 3.25 14.11
CA CYS A 40 -22.21 3.44 14.98
C CYS A 40 -21.19 4.42 14.38
N ARG A 41 -20.37 5.04 15.24
CA ARG A 41 -19.23 5.87 14.84
C ARG A 41 -18.24 5.04 14.02
N LEU A 42 -17.69 5.64 12.97
CA LEU A 42 -16.68 5.02 12.13
C LEU A 42 -15.39 4.81 12.94
N THR A 43 -14.85 3.61 12.89
CA THR A 43 -13.50 3.34 13.40
C THR A 43 -12.49 4.09 12.54
N ARG A 44 -11.62 4.88 13.17
CA ARG A 44 -10.47 5.46 12.47
C ARG A 44 -9.53 4.32 12.05
N LYS A 45 -9.22 4.24 10.76
CA LYS A 45 -8.24 3.27 10.26
C LYS A 45 -6.87 3.61 10.83
N ARG A 46 -6.17 2.62 11.40
CA ARG A 46 -4.79 2.80 11.90
C ARG A 46 -3.85 3.17 10.75
N ASN A 47 -2.77 3.88 11.05
CA ASN A 47 -1.68 4.07 10.09
C ASN A 47 -1.07 2.71 9.76
N GLN A 48 -1.02 2.35 8.48
CA GLN A 48 -0.46 1.08 7.99
C GLN A 48 0.67 1.34 6.98
N ILE A 49 1.42 2.42 7.18
CA ILE A 49 2.57 2.78 6.35
C ILE A 49 3.86 2.26 7.00
N LYS A 50 4.74 1.68 6.18
CA LYS A 50 6.04 1.12 6.57
C LYS A 50 5.94 0.17 7.77
N GLU A 51 6.73 0.37 8.82
CA GLU A 51 6.82 -0.46 10.02
C GLU A 51 5.49 -0.56 10.78
N ASN A 52 4.56 0.39 10.58
CA ASN A 52 3.22 0.34 11.18
C ASN A 52 2.31 -0.70 10.51
N ASN A 53 2.71 -1.24 9.35
CA ASN A 53 2.01 -2.32 8.71
C ASN A 53 2.47 -3.67 9.30
N ALA A 54 1.53 -4.45 9.83
CA ALA A 54 1.82 -5.80 10.33
C ALA A 54 2.38 -6.75 9.25
N SER A 55 2.10 -6.46 7.98
CA SER A 55 2.66 -7.19 6.83
C SER A 55 3.96 -6.59 6.30
N TRP A 56 4.55 -5.60 6.99
CA TRP A 56 5.86 -5.06 6.63
C TRP A 56 6.93 -6.14 6.78
N ARG A 57 7.73 -6.33 5.72
CA ARG A 57 8.81 -7.31 5.68
C ARG A 57 10.20 -6.66 5.62
N GLY A 58 10.30 -5.34 5.80
CA GLY A 58 11.57 -4.62 5.68
C GLY A 58 12.29 -4.99 4.38
N GLU A 59 13.58 -5.32 4.47
CA GLU A 59 14.43 -5.73 3.36
C GLU A 59 14.09 -7.11 2.76
N GLN A 60 13.39 -7.96 3.52
CA GLN A 60 12.98 -9.30 3.07
C GLN A 60 11.74 -9.27 2.16
N ALA A 61 11.25 -8.09 1.80
CA ALA A 61 10.12 -7.97 0.89
C ALA A 61 10.52 -8.34 -0.55
N GLY A 62 9.61 -9.02 -1.27
CA GLY A 62 9.85 -9.36 -2.67
C GLY A 62 9.95 -8.13 -3.58
N VAL A 63 10.54 -8.32 -4.77
CA VAL A 63 10.80 -7.26 -5.76
C VAL A 63 9.57 -6.41 -6.08
N ALA A 64 8.40 -7.05 -6.26
CA ALA A 64 7.16 -6.33 -6.54
C ALA A 64 6.75 -5.37 -5.40
N ALA A 65 6.94 -5.79 -4.15
CA ALA A 65 6.66 -4.95 -2.98
C ALA A 65 7.66 -3.79 -2.88
N MET A 66 8.93 -4.01 -3.22
CA MET A 66 9.95 -2.96 -3.29
C MET A 66 9.61 -1.91 -4.36
N HIS A 67 9.21 -2.34 -5.57
CA HIS A 67 8.71 -1.42 -6.60
C HIS A 67 7.48 -0.63 -6.17
N TYR A 68 6.57 -1.22 -5.40
CA TYR A 68 5.41 -0.49 -4.89
C TYR A 68 5.82 0.58 -3.88
N ARG A 69 6.77 0.28 -2.98
CA ARG A 69 7.33 1.26 -2.02
C ARG A 69 8.01 2.41 -2.72
N LEU A 70 8.87 2.09 -3.70
CA LEU A 70 9.52 3.09 -4.56
C LEU A 70 8.51 4.03 -5.22
N LYS A 71 7.45 3.48 -5.84
CA LYS A 71 6.40 4.30 -6.46
C LYS A 71 5.63 5.14 -5.45
N THR A 72 5.46 4.66 -4.22
CA THR A 72 4.79 5.41 -3.16
C THR A 72 5.64 6.58 -2.67
N GLU A 73 6.97 6.41 -2.60
CA GLU A 73 7.89 7.45 -2.10
C GLU A 73 8.35 8.43 -3.18
N ARG A 74 8.68 7.94 -4.38
CA ARG A 74 9.23 8.74 -5.48
C ARG A 74 8.24 9.03 -6.61
N GLY A 75 7.07 8.40 -6.59
CA GLY A 75 6.07 8.54 -7.64
C GLY A 75 6.31 7.64 -8.86
N ILE A 76 5.52 7.89 -9.90
CA ILE A 76 5.54 7.14 -11.16
C ILE A 76 6.69 7.68 -12.02
N ALA A 77 7.49 6.78 -12.60
CA ALA A 77 8.49 7.15 -13.60
C ALA A 77 7.79 7.84 -14.79
N ASN A 78 8.28 9.01 -15.18
CA ASN A 78 7.62 9.86 -16.18
C ASN A 78 8.55 10.31 -17.33
N HIS A 79 9.84 10.02 -17.24
CA HIS A 79 10.80 10.25 -18.33
C HIS A 79 11.91 9.20 -18.28
N CYS A 80 12.75 9.19 -19.32
CA CYS A 80 13.92 8.32 -19.37
C CYS A 80 15.18 9.16 -19.11
N GLU A 81 15.95 8.83 -18.07
CA GLU A 81 17.22 9.51 -17.78
C GLU A 81 18.34 9.16 -18.79
N VAL A 82 18.16 8.11 -19.59
CA VAL A 82 19.16 7.63 -20.55
C VAL A 82 19.00 8.27 -21.92
N CYS A 83 17.79 8.26 -22.47
CA CYS A 83 17.52 8.75 -23.82
C CYS A 83 16.57 9.94 -23.88
N GLY A 84 16.04 10.40 -22.75
CA GLY A 84 15.09 11.52 -22.67
C GLY A 84 13.69 11.23 -23.21
N GLY A 85 13.47 10.09 -23.88
CA GLY A 85 12.21 9.78 -24.58
C GLY A 85 11.65 8.39 -24.30
N GLY A 86 10.44 8.14 -24.81
CA GLY A 86 9.74 6.86 -24.69
C GLY A 86 8.24 7.03 -24.46
N GLN A 87 7.49 5.96 -24.68
CA GLN A 87 6.04 5.94 -24.42
C GLN A 87 5.72 5.36 -23.04
N TYR A 88 6.54 4.44 -22.54
CA TYR A 88 6.34 3.76 -21.26
C TYR A 88 7.62 3.79 -20.43
N PHE A 89 7.50 4.29 -19.21
CA PHE A 89 8.61 4.47 -18.27
C PHE A 89 8.45 3.58 -17.05
N GLU A 90 9.56 3.03 -16.60
CA GLU A 90 9.65 2.13 -15.46
C GLU A 90 10.87 2.51 -14.62
N TRP A 91 10.81 2.17 -13.34
CA TRP A 91 11.97 2.27 -12.46
C TRP A 91 12.84 1.02 -12.68
N ALA A 92 14.06 1.23 -13.18
CA ALA A 92 15.06 0.19 -13.36
C ALA A 92 16.00 0.20 -12.15
N ASN A 93 16.23 -0.96 -11.54
CA ASN A 93 17.20 -1.09 -10.45
C ASN A 93 18.61 -1.27 -11.05
N MET A 94 19.57 -0.46 -10.62
CA MET A 94 20.89 -0.45 -11.25
C MET A 94 21.82 -1.52 -10.68
N SER A 95 21.85 -1.73 -9.36
CA SER A 95 22.86 -2.59 -8.71
C SER A 95 22.37 -4.00 -8.32
N GLY A 96 21.08 -4.29 -8.51
CA GLY A 96 20.40 -5.47 -7.98
C GLY A 96 20.01 -5.36 -6.51
N LYS A 97 20.29 -4.23 -5.84
CA LYS A 97 19.95 -3.99 -4.43
C LYS A 97 18.58 -3.31 -4.31
N TYR A 98 17.53 -4.12 -4.31
CA TYR A 98 16.13 -3.64 -4.26
C TYR A 98 15.74 -2.90 -2.96
N SER A 99 16.55 -2.96 -1.91
CA SER A 99 16.32 -2.20 -0.67
C SER A 99 16.68 -0.72 -0.78
N ASN A 100 17.57 -0.35 -1.70
CA ASN A 100 18.00 1.03 -1.87
C ASN A 100 17.13 1.76 -2.90
N ILE A 101 16.30 2.68 -2.42
CA ILE A 101 15.37 3.48 -3.22
C ILE A 101 16.13 4.46 -4.14
N ASP A 102 17.35 4.87 -3.76
CA ASP A 102 18.17 5.79 -4.54
C ASP A 102 18.92 5.11 -5.68
N ASP A 103 18.99 3.78 -5.68
CA ASP A 103 19.64 2.97 -6.71
C ASP A 103 18.76 2.72 -7.95
N TYR A 104 17.58 3.34 -7.98
CA TYR A 104 16.66 3.25 -9.09
C TYR A 104 16.79 4.44 -10.03
N LYS A 105 16.76 4.17 -11.34
CA LYS A 105 16.69 5.18 -12.39
C LYS A 105 15.41 5.05 -13.19
N MET A 106 14.88 6.18 -13.65
CA MET A 106 13.74 6.16 -14.56
C MET A 106 14.23 5.84 -15.97
N MET A 107 13.73 4.77 -16.56
CA MET A 107 14.09 4.34 -17.91
C MET A 107 12.83 4.02 -18.72
N CYS A 108 12.89 4.25 -20.03
CA CYS A 108 11.88 3.69 -20.91
C CYS A 108 12.09 2.18 -21.08
N LYS A 109 11.02 1.45 -21.41
CA LYS A 109 11.07 -0.03 -21.57
C LYS A 109 12.20 -0.52 -22.48
N SER A 110 12.51 0.21 -23.56
CA SER A 110 13.59 -0.17 -24.48
C SER A 110 14.98 0.00 -23.84
N CYS A 111 15.25 1.12 -23.16
CA CYS A 111 16.49 1.32 -22.42
C CYS A 111 16.63 0.33 -21.26
N HIS A 112 15.54 0.08 -20.53
CA HIS A 112 15.52 -0.89 -19.44
C HIS A 112 15.82 -2.31 -19.92
N ALA A 113 15.20 -2.75 -21.02
CA ALA A 113 15.45 -4.08 -21.59
C ALA A 113 16.87 -4.22 -22.18
N LYS A 114 17.44 -3.14 -22.74
CA LYS A 114 18.86 -3.11 -23.14
C LYS A 114 19.78 -3.26 -21.92
N TYR A 115 19.48 -2.54 -20.85
CA TYR A 115 20.25 -2.59 -19.61
C TYR A 115 20.24 -4.00 -18.99
N ASP A 116 19.06 -4.61 -18.93
CA ASP A 116 18.88 -5.98 -18.42
C ASP A 116 19.46 -7.07 -19.35
N ASN A 117 20.07 -6.71 -20.48
CA ASN A 117 20.50 -7.62 -21.56
C ASN A 117 19.39 -8.58 -22.04
N LYS A 118 18.11 -8.22 -21.84
CA LYS A 118 16.93 -9.01 -22.26
C LYS A 118 16.62 -8.89 -23.74
N ILE A 119 17.20 -7.89 -24.42
CA ILE A 119 17.18 -7.81 -25.88
C ILE A 119 18.39 -8.61 -26.38
N ALA A 120 18.20 -9.91 -26.60
CA ALA A 120 19.08 -10.64 -27.50
C ALA A 120 18.92 -10.00 -28.89
N ASN A 121 20.00 -9.39 -29.39
CA ASN A 121 20.17 -8.87 -30.75
C ASN A 121 19.01 -9.19 -31.71
N ILE A 122 18.04 -8.30 -31.85
CA ILE A 122 17.20 -8.32 -33.05
C ILE A 122 18.13 -7.86 -34.16
N LYS A 123 18.76 -8.81 -34.87
CA LYS A 123 19.41 -8.50 -36.16
C LYS A 123 18.32 -7.84 -37.00
N GLY A 124 18.49 -6.54 -37.27
CA GLY A 124 17.65 -5.84 -38.23
C GLY A 124 17.67 -6.65 -39.51
N GLY A 125 16.49 -7.03 -40.00
CA GLY A 125 16.37 -7.54 -41.35
C GLY A 125 16.72 -6.38 -42.28
N ASP A 126 17.82 -6.52 -43.01
CA ASP A 126 18.09 -5.73 -44.20
C ASP A 126 16.89 -5.91 -45.14
N ALA A 127 16.10 -4.85 -45.32
CA ALA A 127 15.10 -4.78 -46.37
C ALA A 127 15.75 -4.11 -47.59
N GLN A 128 15.65 -4.82 -48.72
CA GLN A 128 16.21 -4.57 -50.05
C GLN A 128 16.12 -3.13 -50.55
#